data_AF-A0A951JE73-F1
#
_entry.id   AF-A0A951JE73-F1
#
_cell.length_a   1.000
_cell.length_b   1.000
_cell.length_c   1.000
_cell.angle_alpha   90.00
_cell.angle_beta   90.00
_cell.angle_gamma   90.00
#
_symmetry.space_group_name_H-M   'P 1'
#
loop_
_entity.id
_entity.type
_entity.pdbx_description
1 polymer ?
#
loop_
_entity_poly.entity_id
_entity_poly.type
_entity_poly.pdbx_seq_one_letter_code
_entity_poly.pdbx_strand_id
1 'polypeptide(L)'
;MIRLHADFNGLFGDLLCLSHGDTCTDDRGNEVRLVAGMAAMAFEPDVDDDGQPADLIATGVVEPSPEWLQCNGSRWALRIDQHGVRHQTERA
;
A
#
# COMPACT_ATOMS: atom_id res chain seq x y z
N MET A 1 -8.33 3.27 10.44
CA MET A 1 -7.41 2.57 9.52
C MET A 1 -6.43 3.60 8.99
N ILE A 2 -5.14 3.30 9.00
CA ILE A 2 -4.11 4.24 8.53
C ILE A 2 -4.01 4.19 7.01
N ARG A 3 -3.77 5.35 6.37
CA ARG A 3 -3.46 5.45 4.93
C ARG A 3 -1.95 5.56 4.77
N LEU A 4 -1.36 4.70 3.96
CA LEU A 4 0.07 4.66 3.71
C LEU A 4 0.33 4.92 2.23
N HIS A 5 1.27 5.83 1.93
CA HIS A 5 1.76 5.99 0.57
C HIS A 5 2.42 4.69 0.10
N ALA A 6 2.08 4.26 -1.11
CA ALA A 6 2.67 3.09 -1.74
C ALA A 6 2.94 3.34 -3.23
N ASP A 7 3.76 2.47 -3.82
CA ASP A 7 3.98 2.36 -5.26
C ASP A 7 3.41 1.01 -5.71
N PHE A 8 2.30 1.04 -6.46
CA PHE A 8 1.60 -0.15 -6.91
C PHE A 8 2.35 -0.90 -8.02
N ASN A 9 3.44 -0.35 -8.58
CA ASN A 9 4.36 -1.13 -9.41
C ASN A 9 5.08 -2.22 -8.60
N GLY A 10 5.11 -2.08 -7.26
CA GLY A 10 5.61 -3.09 -6.33
C GLY A 10 4.60 -4.18 -5.95
N LEU A 11 3.55 -4.40 -6.77
CA LEU A 11 2.53 -5.41 -6.55
C LEU A 11 2.94 -6.77 -7.13
N PHE A 12 2.85 -7.82 -6.31
CA PHE A 12 3.15 -9.20 -6.66
C PHE A 12 2.02 -10.12 -6.18
N GLY A 13 1.03 -10.36 -7.05
CA GLY A 13 -0.18 -11.08 -6.67
C GLY A 13 -1.01 -10.27 -5.69
N ASP A 14 -1.14 -10.77 -4.46
CA ASP A 14 -1.86 -10.12 -3.34
C ASP A 14 -0.90 -9.43 -2.33
N LEU A 15 0.39 -9.33 -2.64
CA LEU A 15 1.39 -8.66 -1.80
C LEU A 15 1.88 -7.37 -2.46
N LEU A 16 1.76 -6.26 -1.75
CA LEU A 16 2.26 -4.95 -2.17
C LEU A 16 3.45 -4.52 -1.31
N CYS A 17 4.60 -4.22 -1.93
CA CYS A 17 5.75 -3.65 -1.22
C CYS A 17 5.39 -2.30 -0.57
N LEU A 18 5.59 -2.17 0.74
CA LEU A 18 5.35 -0.92 1.46
C LEU A 18 6.64 -0.16 1.77
N SER A 19 7.66 -0.85 2.26
CA SER A 19 8.90 -0.18 2.67
C SER A 19 10.09 -1.13 2.69
N HIS A 20 11.25 -0.55 2.39
CA HIS A 20 12.56 -1.17 2.55
C HIS A 20 13.10 -0.99 3.99
N GLY A 21 12.55 -0.02 4.75
CA GLY A 21 12.92 0.30 6.13
C GLY A 21 11.84 -0.11 7.13
N ASP A 22 11.93 0.38 8.38
CA ASP A 22 10.93 0.12 9.42
C ASP A 22 9.74 1.10 9.39
N THR A 23 9.79 2.13 8.54
CA THR A 23 8.78 3.18 8.45
C THR A 23 8.21 3.33 7.05
N CYS A 24 7.00 3.89 6.96
CA CYS A 24 6.33 4.31 5.74
C CYS A 24 5.67 5.67 5.99
N THR A 25 5.31 6.39 4.94
CA THR A 25 4.72 7.73 5.05
C THR A 25 3.20 7.64 4.99
N ASP A 26 2.50 8.35 5.87
CA ASP A 26 1.04 8.45 5.84
C ASP A 26 0.52 9.52 4.86
N ASP A 27 -0.80 9.63 4.71
CA ASP A 27 -1.46 10.63 3.86
C ASP A 27 -1.25 12.09 4.26
N ARG A 28 -0.63 12.34 5.40
CA ARG A 28 -0.31 13.66 5.93
C ARG A 28 1.19 13.95 5.87
N GLY A 29 2.00 13.02 5.34
CA GLY A 29 3.45 13.14 5.27
C GLY A 29 4.17 12.75 6.57
N ASN A 30 3.49 12.16 7.56
CA ASN A 30 4.16 11.69 8.78
C ASN A 30 4.78 10.32 8.57
N GLU A 31 5.93 10.08 9.20
CA GLU A 31 6.49 8.74 9.29
C GLU A 31 5.72 7.88 10.28
N VAL A 32 5.40 6.67 9.85
CA VAL A 32 4.68 5.67 10.62
C VAL A 32 5.51 4.40 10.64
N ARG A 33 5.77 3.89 11.85
CA ARG A 33 6.43 2.60 12.02
C ARG A 33 5.52 1.46 11.62
N LEU A 34 6.00 0.63 10.70
CA LEU A 34 5.30 -0.57 10.26
C LEU A 34 5.49 -1.70 11.28
N VAL A 35 4.39 -2.40 11.56
CA VAL A 35 4.37 -3.56 12.45
C VAL A 35 3.47 -4.64 11.85
N ALA A 36 3.86 -5.90 12.05
CA ALA A 36 3.07 -7.04 11.58
C ALA A 36 1.68 -7.03 12.22
N GLY A 37 0.65 -7.31 11.42
CA GLY A 37 -0.75 -7.32 11.86
C GLY A 37 -1.43 -5.93 11.82
N MET A 38 -0.73 -4.87 11.44
CA MET A 38 -1.32 -3.53 11.31
C MET A 38 -2.28 -3.48 10.11
N ALA A 39 -3.55 -3.13 10.35
CA ALA A 39 -4.51 -2.89 9.28
C ALA A 39 -4.26 -1.52 8.62
N ALA A 40 -4.04 -1.52 7.32
CA ALA A 40 -3.70 -0.31 6.56
C ALA A 40 -4.41 -0.27 5.20
N MET A 41 -4.49 0.95 4.66
CA MET A 41 -4.88 1.23 3.28
C MET A 41 -3.68 1.80 2.56
N ALA A 42 -3.14 1.08 1.58
CA ALA A 42 -2.18 1.64 0.65
C ALA A 42 -2.91 2.59 -0.31
N PHE A 43 -2.28 3.71 -0.63
CA PHE A 43 -2.76 4.61 -1.67
C PHE A 43 -1.61 5.16 -2.51
N GLU A 44 -1.90 5.35 -3.79
CA GLU A 44 -1.05 6.04 -4.75
C GLU A 44 -1.91 7.14 -5.40
N PRO A 45 -1.52 8.42 -5.28
CA PRO A 45 -2.24 9.51 -5.91
C PRO A 45 -2.31 9.31 -7.42
N ASP A 46 -3.52 9.40 -7.97
CA ASP A 46 -3.77 9.31 -9.40
C ASP A 46 -4.81 10.36 -9.79
N VAL A 47 -4.83 10.73 -11.06
CA VAL A 47 -5.80 11.67 -11.63
C VAL A 47 -6.42 11.08 -12.87
N ASP A 48 -7.74 11.16 -12.98
CA ASP A 48 -8.42 10.72 -14.20
C ASP A 48 -8.27 11.71 -15.36
N ASP A 49 -8.83 11.36 -16.52
CA ASP A 49 -8.78 12.17 -17.74
C ASP A 49 -9.48 13.54 -17.59
N ASP A 50 -10.37 13.70 -16.59
CA ASP A 50 -11.06 14.95 -16.24
C ASP A 50 -10.30 15.76 -15.16
N GLY A 51 -9.12 15.28 -14.75
CA GLY A 51 -8.28 15.89 -13.73
C GLY A 51 -8.83 15.77 -12.31
N GLN A 52 -9.78 14.86 -12.07
CA GLN A 52 -10.30 14.57 -10.75
C GLN A 52 -9.41 13.55 -10.03
N PRO A 53 -9.29 13.63 -8.69
CA PRO A 53 -8.55 12.63 -7.92
C PRO A 53 -9.16 11.24 -8.09
N ALA A 54 -8.34 10.31 -8.56
CA ALA A 54 -8.70 8.93 -8.84
C ALA A 54 -7.77 7.93 -8.14
N ASP A 55 -7.26 8.29 -6.96
CA ASP A 55 -6.28 7.53 -6.17
C ASP A 55 -6.47 6.01 -6.29
N LEU A 56 -5.40 5.31 -6.61
CA LEU A 56 -5.38 3.85 -6.55
C LEU A 56 -5.26 3.43 -5.09
N ILE A 57 -6.14 2.55 -4.63
CA ILE A 57 -6.18 2.10 -3.23
C ILE A 57 -6.23 0.58 -3.11
N ALA A 58 -5.66 0.08 -2.01
CA ALA A 58 -5.83 -1.31 -1.58
C ALA A 58 -5.87 -1.38 -0.05
N THR A 59 -6.73 -2.25 0.48
CA THR A 59 -6.85 -2.49 1.92
C THR A 59 -6.25 -3.84 2.28
N GLY A 60 -5.66 -3.95 3.47
CA GLY A 60 -4.97 -5.16 3.85
C GLY A 60 -4.35 -5.13 5.22
N VAL A 61 -3.50 -6.12 5.47
CA VAL A 61 -2.74 -6.28 6.72
C VAL A 61 -1.24 -6.22 6.41
N VAL A 62 -0.50 -5.46 7.20
CA VAL A 62 0.95 -5.37 7.08
C VAL A 62 1.59 -6.66 7.58
N GLU A 63 2.47 -7.23 6.77
CA GLU A 63 3.25 -8.43 7.05
C GLU A 63 4.73 -8.16 6.77
N PRO A 64 5.66 -8.87 7.44
CA PRO A 64 7.03 -8.94 6.98
C PRO A 64 7.06 -9.43 5.54
N SER A 65 7.85 -8.79 4.68
CA SER A 65 8.00 -9.23 3.30
C SER A 65 8.48 -10.69 3.26
N PRO A 66 7.98 -11.55 2.37
CA PRO A 66 8.49 -12.92 2.24
C PRO A 66 9.93 -12.93 1.71
N GLU A 67 10.70 -14.00 1.95
CA GLU A 67 12.14 -14.07 1.61
C GLU A 67 12.45 -13.66 0.17
N TRP A 68 11.65 -14.12 -0.80
CA TRP A 68 11.85 -13.80 -2.22
C TRP A 68 11.67 -12.30 -2.55
N LEU A 69 10.89 -11.57 -1.74
CA LEU A 69 10.67 -10.14 -1.88
C LEU A 69 11.71 -9.32 -1.10
N GLN A 70 12.20 -9.88 0.01
CA GLN A 70 13.32 -9.31 0.79
C GLN A 70 14.62 -9.23 -0.02
N CYS A 71 14.85 -10.17 -0.93
CA CYS A 71 15.98 -10.12 -1.87
C CYS A 71 15.98 -8.86 -2.75
N ASN A 72 14.80 -8.27 -2.98
CA ASN A 72 14.64 -7.01 -3.72
C ASN A 72 14.63 -5.79 -2.77
N GLY A 73 14.98 -5.99 -1.50
CA GLY A 73 15.11 -4.96 -0.46
C GLY A 73 13.83 -4.63 0.30
N SER A 74 12.68 -5.18 -0.09
CA SER A 74 11.41 -4.92 0.60
C SER A 74 11.40 -5.60 1.97
N ARG A 75 11.16 -4.84 3.04
CA ARG A 75 11.10 -5.34 4.42
C ARG A 75 9.68 -5.57 4.90
N TRP A 76 8.75 -4.73 4.45
CA TRP A 76 7.33 -4.83 4.77
C TRP A 76 6.49 -4.86 3.50
N ALA A 77 5.47 -5.69 3.53
CA ALA A 77 4.46 -5.78 2.49
C ALA A 77 3.05 -5.65 3.09
N LEU A 78 2.12 -5.16 2.28
CA LEU A 78 0.70 -5.23 2.57
C LEU A 78 0.14 -6.48 1.91
N ARG A 79 -0.42 -7.40 2.70
CA ARG A 79 -1.29 -8.46 2.21
C ARG A 79 -2.65 -7.85 1.89
N ILE A 80 -2.95 -7.68 0.61
CA ILE A 80 -4.19 -7.11 0.12
C ILE A 80 -5.34 -8.09 0.36
N ASP A 81 -6.47 -7.57 0.82
CA ASP A 81 -7.67 -8.36 1.06
C ASP A 81 -8.45 -8.64 -0.25
N GLN A 82 -9.61 -9.30 -0.11
CA GLN A 82 -10.45 -9.71 -1.24
C GLN A 82 -10.98 -8.56 -2.12
N HIS A 83 -10.91 -7.29 -1.69
CA HIS A 83 -11.32 -6.15 -2.50
C HIS A 83 -10.27 -5.74 -3.53
N GLY A 84 -9.06 -6.29 -3.45
CA GLY A 84 -7.99 -6.04 -4.39
C GLY A 84 -7.56 -4.57 -4.46
N VAL A 85 -6.86 -4.26 -5.56
CA VAL A 85 -6.51 -2.90 -5.95
C VAL A 85 -7.66 -2.30 -6.76
N ARG A 86 -8.06 -1.07 -6.44
CA ARG A 86 -9.19 -0.37 -7.09
C ARG A 86 -9.00 1.13 -7.05
N HIS A 87 -9.69 1.86 -7.92
CA HIS A 87 -9.74 3.32 -7.82
C HIS A 87 -10.63 3.77 -6.65
N GLN A 88 -10.24 4.81 -5.93
CA GLN A 88 -11.01 5.36 -4.80
C GLN A 88 -12.38 5.91 -5.24
N THR A 89 -12.51 6.29 -6.51
CA THR A 89 -13.74 6.77 -7.17
C THR A 89 -14.66 5.65 -7.63
N GLU A 90 -14.22 4.39 -7.69
CA GLU A 90 -15.13 3.24 -7.80
C GLU A 90 -15.88 3.06 -6.46
N ARG A 91 -16.91 3.88 -6.25
CA ARG A 91 -17.90 3.67 -5.19
C ARG A 91 -19.19 3.10 -5.78
N ALA A 92 -19.52 1.91 -5.26
CA ALA A 92 -20.84 1.40 -4.85
C ALA A 92 -21.99 1.40 -5.86
#